data_AF-A0A7S2SJR4-F1
#
_entry.id   AF-A0A7S2SJR4-F1
#
_cell.length_a   1.000
_cell.length_b   1.000
_cell.length_c   1.000
_cell.angle_alpha   90.00
_cell.angle_beta   90.00
_cell.angle_gamma   90.00
#
_symmetry.space_group_name_H-M   'P 1'
#
loop_
_entity.id
_entity.type
_entity.pdbx_description
1 polymer ?
#
loop_
_entity_poly.entity_id
_entity_poly.type
_entity_poly.pdbx_seq_one_letter_code
_entity_poly.pdbx_strand_id
1 'polypeptide(L)'
;MRSDDVVSVVLQYQEEASTALVRALSSQKAEQVAKAQCSELRTRIQTMQQEIDHTRELVATKEATLLNMQRDRLDVAQQLDEARNQYSSALERTSEDGNQLQLVVQAYQNDRSRLMFALSAAKDHIKKLEGQLRVLSREVHRHREEEEEEDRAEFKEDRGSHATTSDPNSMVRLESQVAMLTKERAHLRHVLNSARVQILRLSQRLAAASEEEKGRKNS
;
A
#
# COMPACT_ATOMS: atom_id res chain seq x y z
N MET A 1 77.47 104.58 37.12
CA MET A 1 76.90 103.26 37.44
C MET A 1 78.06 102.31 37.62
N ARG A 2 78.11 101.55 38.72
CA ARG A 2 79.21 100.62 38.98
C ARG A 2 79.05 99.42 38.06
N SER A 3 80.17 98.90 37.55
CA SER A 3 80.21 97.79 36.58
C SER A 3 79.39 96.57 37.02
N ASP A 4 79.25 96.36 38.33
CA ASP A 4 78.56 95.21 38.92
C ASP A 4 77.02 95.25 38.72
N ASP A 5 76.41 96.44 38.68
CA ASP A 5 74.96 96.59 38.48
C ASP A 5 74.55 96.24 37.03
N VAL A 6 75.41 96.56 36.06
CA VAL A 6 75.19 96.26 34.64
C VAL A 6 75.34 94.75 34.38
N VAL A 7 76.34 94.11 35.01
CA VAL A 7 76.54 92.67 34.92
C VAL A 7 75.35 91.90 35.52
N SER A 8 74.82 92.35 36.66
CA SER A 8 73.65 91.75 37.30
C SER A 8 72.39 91.81 36.40
N VAL A 9 72.10 92.98 35.82
CA VAL A 9 70.97 93.16 34.89
C VAL A 9 71.15 92.30 33.64
N VAL A 10 72.35 92.23 33.06
CA VAL A 10 72.63 91.39 31.88
C VAL A 10 72.44 89.91 32.20
N LEU A 11 72.90 89.44 33.36
CA LEU A 11 72.71 88.05 33.80
C LEU A 11 71.22 87.73 34.00
N GLN A 12 70.46 88.64 34.60
CA GLN A 12 69.03 88.46 34.84
C GLN A 12 68.23 88.39 33.53
N TYR A 13 68.52 89.28 32.56
CA TYR A 13 67.92 89.21 31.22
C TYR A 13 68.30 87.92 30.48
N GLN A 14 69.54 87.44 30.66
CA GLN A 14 70.01 86.21 30.04
C GLN A 14 69.34 84.97 30.66
N GLU A 15 69.07 84.99 31.97
CA GLU A 15 68.35 83.94 32.68
C GLU A 15 66.86 83.92 32.30
N GLU A 16 66.20 85.08 32.23
CA GLU A 16 64.83 85.21 31.77
C GLU A 16 64.66 84.77 30.31
N ALA A 17 65.57 85.18 29.42
CA ALA A 17 65.59 84.76 28.02
C ALA A 17 65.82 83.24 27.87
N SER A 18 66.72 82.67 28.66
CA SER A 18 66.96 81.22 28.68
C SER A 18 65.73 80.45 29.18
N THR A 19 65.06 80.96 30.21
CA THR A 19 63.85 80.34 30.77
C THR A 19 62.68 80.42 29.77
N ALA A 20 62.52 81.54 29.07
CA ALA A 20 61.53 81.71 28.02
C ALA A 20 61.79 80.78 26.83
N LEU A 21 63.06 80.62 26.44
CA LEU A 21 63.46 79.70 25.37
C LEU A 21 63.16 78.24 25.72
N VAL A 22 63.50 77.80 26.94
CA VAL A 22 63.19 76.44 27.41
C VAL A 22 61.69 76.18 27.43
N ARG A 23 60.87 77.15 27.86
CA ARG A 23 59.41 77.05 27.82
C ARG A 23 58.87 76.95 26.39
N ALA A 24 59.36 77.78 25.47
CA ALA A 24 58.96 77.75 24.07
C ALA A 24 59.31 76.42 23.39
N LEU A 25 60.54 75.92 23.60
CA LEU A 25 60.98 74.62 23.09
C LEU A 25 60.18 73.46 23.68
N SER A 26 59.86 73.50 24.98
CA SER A 26 59.03 72.48 25.63
C SER A 26 57.60 72.47 25.07
N SER A 27 57.00 73.64 24.85
CA SER A 27 55.69 73.79 24.23
C SER A 27 55.68 73.28 22.79
N GLN A 28 56.70 73.62 22.00
CA GLN A 28 56.83 73.15 20.61
C GLN A 28 56.96 71.62 20.53
N LYS A 29 57.74 71.01 21.44
CA LYS A 29 57.85 69.56 21.54
C LYS A 29 56.51 68.92 21.90
N ALA A 30 55.76 69.48 22.84
CA ALA A 30 54.43 69.00 23.20
C ALA A 30 53.46 69.08 22.01
N GLU A 31 53.49 70.17 21.24
CA GLU A 31 52.65 70.35 20.06
C GLU A 31 53.01 69.36 18.94
N GLN A 32 54.29 69.09 18.70
CA GLN A 32 54.73 68.07 17.73
C GLN A 32 54.27 66.67 18.13
N VAL A 33 54.40 66.32 19.41
CA VAL A 33 53.91 65.02 19.93
C VAL A 33 52.40 64.91 19.78
N ALA A 34 51.65 65.95 20.11
CA ALA A 34 50.19 65.97 19.97
C ALA A 34 49.77 65.83 18.49
N LYS A 35 50.46 66.49 17.55
CA LYS A 35 50.21 66.35 16.11
C LYS A 35 50.49 64.95 15.60
N ALA A 36 51.60 64.34 16.02
CA ALA A 36 51.94 62.97 15.66
C ALA A 36 50.88 61.97 16.17
N GLN A 37 50.52 62.06 17.46
CA GLN A 37 49.46 61.22 18.05
C GLN A 37 48.11 61.43 17.37
N CYS A 38 47.73 62.66 17.05
CA CYS A 38 46.50 62.94 16.31
C CYS A 38 46.50 62.31 14.92
N SER A 39 47.64 62.32 14.21
CA SER A 39 47.73 61.67 12.89
C SER A 39 47.61 60.16 12.99
N GLU A 40 48.25 59.54 13.97
CA GLU A 40 48.18 58.09 14.22
C GLU A 40 46.75 57.66 14.60
N LEU A 41 46.09 58.40 15.49
CA LEU A 41 44.69 58.15 15.86
C LEU A 41 43.74 58.25 14.68
N ARG A 42 43.94 59.21 13.76
CA ARG A 42 43.12 59.32 12.54
C ARG A 42 43.29 58.09 11.65
N THR A 43 44.52 57.65 11.43
CA THR A 43 44.79 56.44 10.63
C THR A 43 44.13 55.23 11.28
N ARG A 44 44.22 55.10 12.60
CA ARG A 44 43.62 53.98 13.34
C ARG A 44 42.09 54.00 13.30
N ILE A 45 41.48 55.18 13.38
CA ILE A 45 40.03 55.34 13.21
C ILE A 45 39.62 54.93 11.79
N GLN A 46 40.37 55.34 10.75
CA GLN A 46 40.08 54.95 9.38
C GLN A 46 40.19 53.43 9.17
N THR A 47 41.21 52.77 9.70
CA THR A 47 41.34 51.31 9.58
C THR A 47 40.22 50.58 10.32
N MET A 48 39.88 51.00 11.55
CA MET A 48 38.75 50.41 12.27
C MET A 48 37.42 50.62 11.53
N GLN A 49 37.24 51.77 10.89
CA GLN A 49 36.03 52.04 10.10
C GLN A 49 35.93 51.08 8.90
N GLN A 50 37.03 50.85 8.18
CA GLN A 50 37.09 49.88 7.09
C GLN A 50 36.81 48.45 7.56
N GLU A 51 37.35 48.04 8.71
CA GLU A 51 37.08 46.73 9.31
C GLU A 51 35.61 46.57 9.72
N ILE A 52 34.99 47.62 10.27
CA ILE A 52 33.56 47.63 10.60
C ILE A 52 32.72 47.48 9.33
N ASP A 53 33.03 48.23 8.28
CA ASP A 53 32.28 48.19 7.02
C ASP A 53 32.44 46.84 6.30
N HIS A 54 33.65 46.26 6.30
CA HIS A 54 33.88 44.91 5.81
C HIS A 54 33.09 43.85 6.60
N THR A 55 33.07 43.98 7.93
CA THR A 55 32.32 43.05 8.79
C THR A 55 30.82 43.14 8.54
N ARG A 56 30.28 44.35 8.33
CA ARG A 56 28.87 44.56 7.98
C ARG A 56 28.49 43.89 6.66
N GLU A 57 29.34 44.02 5.65
CA GLU A 57 29.14 43.35 4.35
C GLU A 57 29.18 41.83 4.49
N LEU A 58 30.14 41.30 5.27
CA LEU A 58 30.24 39.87 5.54
C LEU A 58 28.99 39.34 6.27
N VAL A 59 28.48 40.08 7.26
CA VAL A 59 27.23 39.70 7.96
C VAL A 59 26.05 39.70 6.99
N ALA A 60 25.88 40.76 6.19
CA ALA A 60 24.79 40.85 5.22
C ALA A 60 24.80 39.72 4.19
N THR A 61 25.99 39.36 3.68
CA THR A 61 26.13 38.24 2.72
C THR A 61 25.83 36.89 3.37
N LYS A 62 26.24 36.68 4.63
CA LYS A 62 25.92 35.45 5.39
C LYS A 62 24.44 35.34 5.71
N GLU A 63 23.79 36.44 6.09
CA GLU A 63 22.35 36.50 6.33
C GLU A 63 21.56 36.17 5.05
N ALA A 64 21.93 36.77 3.91
CA ALA A 64 21.31 36.47 2.62
C ALA A 64 21.46 34.98 2.25
N THR A 65 22.64 34.40 2.49
CA THR A 65 22.89 32.97 2.24
C THR A 65 22.01 32.10 3.15
N LEU A 66 21.90 32.44 4.43
CA LEU A 66 21.05 31.70 5.38
C LEU A 66 19.58 31.79 5.01
N LEU A 67 19.10 32.95 4.56
CA LEU A 67 17.72 33.12 4.10
C LEU A 67 17.42 32.25 2.88
N ASN A 68 18.33 32.18 1.91
CA ASN A 68 18.18 31.29 0.76
C ASN A 68 18.14 29.81 1.19
N MET A 69 19.05 29.39 2.07
CA MET A 69 19.04 28.03 2.60
C MET A 69 17.75 27.71 3.38
N GLN A 70 17.21 28.67 4.14
CA GLN A 70 15.94 28.50 4.83
C GLN A 70 14.76 28.35 3.87
N ARG A 71 14.77 29.11 2.76
CA ARG A 71 13.77 28.98 1.70
C ARG A 71 13.84 27.62 1.02
N ASP A 72 15.03 27.17 0.63
CA ASP A 72 15.20 25.85 0.01
C ASP A 72 14.73 24.73 0.95
N ARG A 73 15.00 24.85 2.25
CA ARG A 73 14.51 23.89 3.26
C ARG A 73 12.99 23.90 3.39
N LEU A 74 12.35 25.07 3.26
CA LEU A 74 10.89 25.18 3.27
C LEU A 74 10.29 24.51 2.03
N ASP A 75 10.88 24.74 0.85
CA ASP A 75 10.42 24.13 -0.40
C ASP A 75 10.55 22.59 -0.34
N VAL A 76 11.66 22.08 0.19
CA VAL A 76 11.85 20.64 0.43
C VAL A 76 10.82 20.11 1.44
N ALA A 77 10.54 20.85 2.52
CA ALA A 77 9.55 20.43 3.51
C ALA A 77 8.13 20.35 2.90
N GLN A 78 7.78 21.29 2.02
CA GLN A 78 6.51 21.26 1.29
C GLN A 78 6.43 20.06 0.34
N GLN A 79 7.48 19.79 -0.43
CA GLN A 79 7.54 18.61 -1.31
C GLN A 79 7.42 17.29 -0.53
N LEU A 80 8.04 17.20 0.64
CA LEU A 80 7.93 16.03 1.51
C LEU A 80 6.50 15.85 2.04
N ASP A 81 5.81 16.92 2.39
CA ASP A 81 4.43 16.84 2.86
C ASP A 81 3.46 16.45 1.71
N GLU A 82 3.65 17.00 0.52
CA GLU A 82 2.92 16.59 -0.68
C GLU A 82 3.13 15.11 -1.00
N ALA A 83 4.39 14.64 -0.99
CA ALA A 83 4.72 13.23 -1.21
C ALA A 83 4.07 12.34 -0.13
N ARG A 84 4.13 12.75 1.14
CA ARG A 84 3.48 12.04 2.25
C ARG A 84 1.97 11.89 2.02
N ASN A 85 1.31 12.96 1.59
CA ASN A 85 -0.13 12.94 1.33
C ASN A 85 -0.49 12.01 0.16
N GLN A 86 0.33 12.00 -0.89
CA GLN A 86 0.19 11.06 -2.02
C GLN A 86 0.34 9.61 -1.56
N TYR A 87 1.35 9.30 -0.74
CA TYR A 87 1.54 7.96 -0.18
C TYR A 87 0.40 7.52 0.73
N SER A 88 -0.09 8.42 1.60
CA SER A 88 -1.25 8.13 2.47
C SER A 88 -2.48 7.77 1.64
N SER A 89 -2.76 8.56 0.59
CA SER A 89 -3.89 8.32 -0.31
C SER A 89 -3.74 7.04 -1.12
N ALA A 90 -2.52 6.63 -1.45
CA ALA A 90 -2.25 5.37 -2.14
C ALA A 90 -2.43 4.17 -1.20
N LEU A 91 -2.01 4.30 0.07
CA LEU A 91 -2.15 3.27 1.08
C LEU A 91 -3.64 3.01 1.41
N GLU A 92 -4.44 4.06 1.55
CA GLU A 92 -5.88 3.94 1.78
C GLU A 92 -6.58 3.18 0.65
N ARG A 93 -6.33 3.57 -0.61
CA ARG A 93 -6.85 2.86 -1.79
C ARG A 93 -6.44 1.39 -1.82
N THR A 94 -5.17 1.12 -1.52
CA THR A 94 -4.67 -0.27 -1.48
C THR A 94 -5.34 -1.08 -0.37
N SER A 95 -5.64 -0.45 0.77
CA SER A 95 -6.38 -1.08 1.86
C SER A 95 -7.84 -1.36 1.48
N GLU A 96 -8.49 -0.44 0.77
CA GLU A 96 -9.85 -0.64 0.25
C GLU A 96 -9.90 -1.80 -0.75
N ASP A 97 -8.96 -1.84 -1.69
CA ASP A 97 -8.82 -2.94 -2.66
C ASP A 97 -8.62 -4.29 -1.96
N GLY A 98 -7.80 -4.32 -0.89
CA GLY A 98 -7.60 -5.50 -0.05
C GLY A 98 -8.89 -6.00 0.60
N ASN A 99 -9.68 -5.08 1.16
CA ASN A 99 -10.98 -5.42 1.76
C ASN A 99 -11.97 -5.96 0.72
N GLN A 100 -12.00 -5.38 -0.48
CA GLN A 100 -12.85 -5.86 -1.58
C GLN A 100 -12.44 -7.27 -2.02
N LEU A 101 -11.14 -7.53 -2.16
CA LEU A 101 -10.63 -8.87 -2.49
C LEU A 101 -11.03 -9.91 -1.44
N GLN A 102 -10.97 -9.56 -0.15
CA GLN A 102 -11.38 -10.45 0.93
C GLN A 102 -12.87 -10.83 0.82
N LEU A 103 -13.74 -9.87 0.51
CA LEU A 103 -15.16 -10.13 0.28
C LEU A 103 -15.38 -11.07 -0.92
N VAL A 104 -14.65 -10.88 -2.02
CA VAL A 104 -14.74 -11.74 -3.21
C VAL A 104 -14.27 -13.17 -2.91
N VAL A 105 -13.16 -13.33 -2.18
CA VAL A 105 -12.68 -14.65 -1.75
C VAL A 105 -13.72 -15.36 -0.88
N GLN A 106 -14.34 -14.63 0.06
CA GLN A 106 -15.39 -15.19 0.91
C GLN A 106 -16.63 -15.61 0.10
N ALA A 107 -17.03 -14.82 -0.90
CA ALA A 107 -18.12 -15.17 -1.80
C ALA A 107 -17.81 -16.48 -2.57
N TYR A 108 -16.61 -16.61 -3.14
CA TYR A 108 -16.20 -17.83 -3.83
C TYR A 108 -16.14 -19.06 -2.91
N GLN A 109 -15.71 -18.90 -1.65
CA GLN A 109 -15.72 -19.98 -0.67
C GLN A 109 -17.14 -20.44 -0.34
N ASN A 110 -18.08 -19.49 -0.19
CA ASN A 110 -19.50 -19.80 0.05
C ASN A 110 -20.12 -20.55 -1.13
N ASP A 111 -19.87 -20.08 -2.36
CA ASP A 111 -20.38 -20.74 -3.57
C ASP A 111 -19.81 -22.15 -3.73
N ARG A 112 -18.51 -22.34 -3.46
CA ARG A 112 -17.89 -23.66 -3.46
C ARG A 112 -18.56 -24.60 -2.45
N SER A 113 -18.83 -24.13 -1.24
CA SER A 113 -19.51 -24.91 -0.20
C SER A 113 -20.93 -25.31 -0.62
N ARG A 114 -21.70 -24.39 -1.21
CA ARG A 114 -23.04 -24.66 -1.75
C ARG A 114 -23.00 -25.72 -2.85
N LEU A 115 -22.05 -25.61 -3.79
CA LEU A 115 -21.87 -26.60 -4.86
C LEU A 115 -21.44 -27.96 -4.33
N MET A 116 -20.58 -28.01 -3.31
CA MET A 116 -20.18 -29.27 -2.67
C MET A 116 -21.36 -29.96 -1.98
N PHE A 117 -22.22 -29.19 -1.32
CA PHE A 117 -23.47 -29.72 -0.75
C PHE A 117 -24.39 -30.26 -1.83
N ALA A 118 -24.65 -29.48 -2.89
CA ALA A 118 -25.47 -29.92 -4.02
C ALA A 118 -24.91 -31.18 -4.71
N LEU A 119 -23.58 -31.26 -4.85
CA LEU A 119 -22.88 -32.43 -5.38
C LEU A 119 -23.14 -33.67 -4.52
N SER A 120 -23.07 -33.54 -3.19
CA SER A 120 -23.34 -34.65 -2.27
C SER A 120 -24.79 -35.11 -2.39
N ALA A 121 -25.74 -34.17 -2.33
CA ALA A 121 -27.16 -34.46 -2.45
C ALA A 121 -27.50 -35.17 -3.79
N ALA A 122 -26.91 -34.71 -4.90
CA ALA A 122 -27.09 -35.34 -6.20
C ALA A 122 -26.53 -36.77 -6.26
N LYS A 123 -25.38 -37.05 -5.63
CA LYS A 123 -24.83 -38.41 -5.54
C LYS A 123 -25.77 -39.34 -4.79
N ASP A 124 -26.31 -38.89 -3.66
CA ASP A 124 -27.22 -39.70 -2.85
C ASP A 124 -28.54 -39.93 -3.58
N HIS A 125 -29.03 -38.95 -4.32
CA HIS A 125 -30.23 -39.11 -5.15
C HIS A 125 -30.01 -40.12 -6.30
N ILE A 126 -28.86 -40.04 -6.99
CA ILE A 126 -28.49 -41.02 -8.03
C ILE A 126 -28.45 -42.45 -7.45
N LYS A 127 -27.88 -42.64 -6.25
CA LYS A 127 -27.86 -43.97 -5.60
C LYS A 127 -29.26 -44.51 -5.34
N LYS A 128 -30.20 -43.65 -4.90
CA LYS A 128 -31.60 -44.04 -4.69
C LYS A 128 -32.28 -44.45 -6.00
N LEU A 129 -32.12 -43.65 -7.06
CA LEU A 129 -32.65 -43.97 -8.39
C LEU A 129 -32.06 -45.27 -8.95
N GLU A 130 -30.77 -45.52 -8.75
CA GLU A 130 -30.12 -46.78 -9.15
C GLU A 130 -30.63 -48.00 -8.37
N GLY A 131 -31.07 -47.80 -7.13
CA GLY A 131 -31.76 -48.82 -6.34
C GLY A 131 -33.16 -49.11 -6.88
N GLN A 132 -33.95 -48.07 -7.13
CA GLN A 132 -35.31 -48.19 -7.68
C GLN A 132 -35.30 -48.85 -9.07
N LEU A 133 -34.39 -48.44 -9.96
CA LEU A 133 -34.21 -49.06 -11.28
C LEU A 133 -33.89 -50.55 -11.17
N ARG A 134 -33.04 -50.95 -10.22
CA ARG A 134 -32.72 -52.38 -10.00
C ARG A 134 -33.90 -53.21 -9.50
N VAL A 135 -34.82 -52.62 -8.75
CA VAL A 135 -36.05 -53.30 -8.32
C VAL A 135 -37.01 -53.43 -9.50
N LEU A 136 -37.30 -52.32 -10.19
CA LEU A 136 -38.20 -52.32 -11.33
C LEU A 136 -37.71 -53.19 -12.49
N SER A 137 -36.41 -53.20 -12.80
CA SER A 137 -35.86 -54.09 -13.83
C SER A 137 -36.05 -55.57 -13.48
N ARG A 138 -35.96 -55.96 -12.20
CA ARG A 138 -36.22 -57.33 -11.76
C ARG A 138 -37.71 -57.68 -11.84
N GLU A 139 -38.58 -56.72 -11.55
CA GLU A 139 -40.03 -56.89 -11.64
C GLU A 139 -40.50 -57.01 -13.10
N VAL A 140 -39.96 -56.17 -14.00
CA VAL A 140 -40.19 -56.31 -15.46
C VAL A 140 -39.70 -57.66 -15.97
N HIS A 141 -38.51 -58.12 -15.51
CA HIS A 141 -38.00 -59.42 -15.92
C HIS A 141 -38.92 -60.56 -15.46
N ARG A 142 -39.40 -60.51 -14.20
CA ARG A 142 -40.34 -61.49 -13.66
C ARG A 142 -41.66 -61.50 -14.44
N HIS A 143 -42.24 -60.33 -14.73
CA HIS A 143 -43.46 -60.25 -15.53
C HIS A 143 -43.27 -60.84 -16.94
N ARG A 144 -42.12 -60.61 -17.58
CA ARG A 144 -41.82 -61.24 -18.89
C ARG A 144 -41.64 -62.75 -18.79
N GLU A 145 -41.01 -63.24 -17.72
CA GLU A 145 -40.90 -64.70 -17.48
C GLU A 145 -42.27 -65.33 -17.24
N GLU A 146 -43.16 -64.64 -16.50
CA GLU A 146 -44.55 -65.05 -16.27
C GLU A 146 -45.36 -65.07 -17.58
N GLU A 147 -45.26 -64.03 -18.42
CA GLU A 147 -45.89 -63.99 -19.76
C GLU A 147 -45.36 -65.10 -20.68
N GLU A 148 -44.04 -65.34 -20.71
CA GLU A 148 -43.46 -66.44 -21.49
C GLU A 148 -43.88 -67.83 -20.97
N GLU A 149 -44.14 -67.97 -19.67
CA GLU A 149 -44.62 -69.22 -19.07
C GLU A 149 -46.12 -69.44 -19.33
N GLU A 150 -46.94 -68.38 -19.29
CA GLU A 150 -48.34 -68.38 -19.74
C GLU A 150 -48.46 -68.75 -21.22
N ASP A 151 -47.67 -68.13 -22.11
CA ASP A 151 -47.64 -68.45 -23.53
C ASP A 151 -47.25 -69.93 -23.79
N ARG A 152 -46.29 -70.46 -23.02
CA ARG A 152 -45.88 -71.88 -23.10
C ARG A 152 -46.91 -72.83 -22.51
N ALA A 153 -47.72 -72.39 -21.54
CA ALA A 153 -48.79 -73.18 -20.94
C ALA A 153 -50.02 -73.22 -21.86
N GLU A 154 -50.41 -72.09 -22.47
CA GLU A 154 -51.49 -72.04 -23.47
C GLU A 154 -51.19 -72.92 -24.68
N PHE A 155 -49.92 -73.02 -25.11
CA PHE A 155 -49.52 -73.92 -26.21
C PHE A 155 -49.62 -75.42 -25.84
N LYS A 156 -49.71 -75.76 -24.54
CA LYS A 156 -49.85 -77.14 -24.05
C LYS A 156 -51.30 -77.50 -23.69
N GLU A 157 -52.18 -76.52 -23.50
CA GLU A 157 -53.60 -76.72 -23.17
C GLU A 157 -54.52 -76.44 -24.37
N ASP A 158 -54.45 -77.30 -25.38
CA ASP A 158 -55.55 -77.49 -26.35
C ASP A 158 -56.70 -78.35 -25.76
N ARG A 159 -56.78 -78.45 -24.42
CA ARG A 159 -57.89 -79.04 -23.65
C ARG A 159 -58.11 -78.31 -22.33
N GLY A 160 -58.62 -77.09 -22.43
CA GLY A 160 -59.46 -76.37 -21.45
C GLY A 160 -59.03 -76.35 -19.98
N SER A 161 -58.63 -75.19 -19.45
CA SER A 161 -59.51 -74.30 -18.66
C SER A 161 -58.78 -73.04 -18.15
N HIS A 162 -59.48 -71.90 -18.18
CA HIS A 162 -59.22 -70.62 -17.50
C HIS A 162 -57.77 -70.13 -17.33
N ALA A 163 -57.27 -69.43 -18.35
CA ALA A 163 -56.13 -68.52 -18.23
C ALA A 163 -56.46 -67.32 -17.33
N THR A 164 -55.67 -67.10 -16.28
CA THR A 164 -55.63 -65.82 -15.57
C THR A 164 -54.81 -64.85 -16.39
N THR A 165 -55.46 -63.92 -17.07
CA THR A 165 -54.78 -62.93 -17.91
C THR A 165 -53.94 -61.98 -17.05
N SER A 166 -52.61 -62.02 -17.21
CA SER A 166 -51.73 -60.89 -16.86
C SER A 166 -52.30 -59.58 -17.43
N ASP A 167 -52.49 -58.54 -16.61
CA ASP A 167 -53.04 -57.25 -17.05
C ASP A 167 -51.98 -56.50 -17.88
N PRO A 168 -52.12 -56.36 -19.21
CA PRO A 168 -51.12 -55.70 -20.06
C PRO A 168 -50.90 -54.23 -19.71
N ASN A 169 -51.81 -53.60 -18.95
CA ASN A 169 -51.58 -52.25 -18.43
C ASN A 169 -50.50 -52.19 -17.36
N SER A 170 -50.17 -53.30 -16.70
CA SER A 170 -49.16 -53.35 -15.63
C SER A 170 -47.73 -53.28 -16.18
N MET A 171 -47.41 -54.07 -17.21
CA MET A 171 -46.10 -54.07 -17.88
C MET A 171 -45.81 -52.71 -18.55
N VAL A 172 -46.77 -52.15 -19.29
CA VAL A 172 -46.62 -50.82 -19.93
C VAL A 172 -46.34 -49.72 -18.89
N ARG A 173 -46.97 -49.79 -17.71
CA ARG A 173 -46.70 -48.86 -16.60
C ARG A 173 -45.29 -49.03 -16.04
N LEU A 174 -44.83 -50.26 -15.84
CA LEU A 174 -43.48 -50.55 -15.34
C LEU A 174 -42.40 -50.08 -16.33
N GLU A 175 -42.56 -50.36 -17.62
CA GLU A 175 -41.65 -49.89 -18.66
C GLU A 175 -41.61 -48.36 -18.75
N SER A 176 -42.77 -47.71 -18.64
CA SER A 176 -42.86 -46.24 -18.58
C SER A 176 -42.15 -45.66 -17.36
N GLN A 177 -42.24 -46.30 -16.20
CA GLN A 177 -41.52 -45.88 -14.98
C GLN A 177 -40.00 -46.05 -15.12
N VAL A 178 -39.54 -47.17 -15.69
CA VAL A 178 -38.11 -47.40 -15.97
C VAL A 178 -37.57 -46.33 -16.91
N ALA A 179 -38.31 -45.96 -17.96
CA ALA A 179 -37.90 -44.91 -18.89
C ALA A 179 -37.79 -43.53 -18.21
N MET A 180 -38.76 -43.17 -17.37
CA MET A 180 -38.77 -41.92 -16.62
C MET A 180 -37.57 -41.83 -15.67
N LEU A 181 -37.36 -42.84 -14.83
CA LEU A 181 -36.26 -42.87 -13.85
C LEU A 181 -34.88 -42.92 -14.54
N THR A 182 -34.79 -43.56 -15.70
CA THR A 182 -33.56 -43.57 -16.51
C THR A 182 -33.22 -42.17 -17.02
N LYS A 183 -34.22 -41.43 -17.51
CA LYS A 183 -34.08 -40.04 -17.97
C LYS A 183 -33.68 -39.11 -16.80
N GLU A 184 -34.32 -39.26 -15.65
CA GLU A 184 -34.00 -38.46 -14.45
C GLU A 184 -32.58 -38.74 -13.93
N ARG A 185 -32.17 -40.02 -13.87
CA ARG A 185 -30.80 -40.39 -13.52
C ARG A 185 -29.77 -39.77 -14.48
N ALA A 186 -30.04 -39.77 -15.78
CA ALA A 186 -29.16 -39.17 -16.77
C ALA A 186 -29.04 -37.65 -16.57
N HIS A 187 -30.15 -36.96 -16.29
CA HIS A 187 -30.16 -35.54 -15.98
C HIS A 187 -29.32 -35.21 -14.73
N LEU A 188 -29.50 -35.96 -13.63
CA LEU A 188 -28.73 -35.75 -12.40
C LEU A 188 -27.24 -36.02 -12.58
N ARG A 189 -26.85 -37.01 -13.41
CA ARG A 189 -25.44 -37.24 -13.77
C ARG A 189 -24.85 -36.04 -14.54
N HIS A 190 -25.63 -35.40 -15.39
CA HIS A 190 -25.20 -34.19 -16.08
C HIS A 190 -25.01 -33.01 -15.10
N VAL A 191 -25.97 -32.79 -14.19
CA VAL A 191 -25.87 -31.76 -13.13
C VAL A 191 -24.63 -32.00 -12.25
N LEU A 192 -24.37 -33.25 -11.87
CA LEU A 192 -23.19 -33.65 -11.09
C LEU A 192 -21.88 -33.27 -11.79
N ASN A 193 -21.78 -33.55 -13.10
CA ASN A 193 -20.58 -33.23 -13.88
C ASN A 193 -20.39 -31.72 -14.04
N SER A 194 -21.48 -30.98 -14.27
CA SER A 194 -21.44 -29.51 -14.32
C SER A 194 -20.96 -28.91 -13.00
N ALA A 195 -21.50 -29.36 -11.86
CA ALA A 195 -21.10 -28.92 -10.54
C ALA A 195 -19.61 -29.21 -10.25
N ARG A 196 -19.10 -30.39 -10.64
CA ARG A 196 -17.68 -30.75 -10.52
C ARG A 196 -16.77 -29.77 -11.26
N VAL A 197 -17.11 -29.43 -12.51
CA VAL A 197 -16.34 -28.48 -13.32
C VAL A 197 -16.35 -27.09 -12.68
N GLN A 198 -17.49 -26.64 -12.16
CA GLN A 198 -17.59 -25.34 -11.48
C GLN A 198 -16.75 -25.30 -10.19
N ILE A 199 -16.78 -26.36 -9.38
CA ILE A 199 -15.94 -26.48 -8.17
C ILE A 199 -14.45 -26.43 -8.51
N LEU A 200 -14.03 -27.11 -9.59
CA LEU A 200 -12.65 -27.09 -10.07
C LEU A 200 -12.22 -25.67 -10.46
N ARG A 201 -13.04 -24.96 -11.25
CA ARG A 201 -12.77 -23.57 -11.65
C ARG A 201 -12.68 -22.64 -10.45
N LEU A 202 -13.61 -22.74 -9.51
CA LEU A 202 -13.59 -21.93 -8.28
C LEU A 202 -12.37 -22.22 -7.43
N SER A 203 -11.97 -23.48 -7.32
CA SER A 203 -10.77 -23.87 -6.56
C SER A 203 -9.49 -23.34 -7.20
N GLN A 204 -9.40 -23.34 -8.53
CA GLN A 204 -8.28 -22.73 -9.26
C GLN A 204 -8.23 -21.21 -9.05
N ARG A 205 -9.38 -20.53 -9.12
CA ARG A 205 -9.47 -19.08 -8.85
C ARG A 205 -9.07 -18.73 -7.43
N LEU A 206 -9.49 -19.52 -6.44
CA LEU A 206 -9.11 -19.34 -5.04
C LEU A 206 -7.61 -19.59 -4.83
N ALA A 207 -7.03 -20.59 -5.49
CA ALA A 207 -5.59 -20.84 -5.43
C ALA A 207 -4.79 -19.69 -6.04
N ALA A 208 -5.21 -19.16 -7.20
CA ALA A 208 -4.59 -18.00 -7.83
C ALA A 208 -4.66 -16.75 -6.95
N ALA A 209 -5.82 -16.46 -6.38
CA ALA A 209 -6.01 -15.34 -5.44
C ALA A 209 -5.11 -15.48 -4.20
N SER A 210 -4.92 -16.71 -3.70
CA SER A 210 -4.04 -16.96 -2.55
C SER A 210 -2.55 -16.74 -2.86
N GLU A 211 -2.09 -17.01 -4.09
CA GLU A 211 -0.71 -16.78 -4.49
C GLU A 211 -0.43 -15.29 -4.77
N GLU A 212 -1.38 -14.57 -5.36
CA GLU A 212 -1.29 -13.10 -5.50
C GLU A 212 -1.19 -12.40 -4.13
N GLU A 213 -1.94 -12.88 -3.12
CA GLU A 213 -1.89 -12.31 -1.78
C GLU A 213 -0.56 -12.58 -1.06
N LYS A 214 0.06 -13.75 -1.28
CA LYS A 214 1.41 -14.05 -0.76
C LYS A 214 2.49 -13.22 -1.43
N GLY A 215 2.39 -13.01 -2.75
CA GLY A 215 3.31 -12.18 -3.51
C GLY A 215 3.32 -10.73 -3.03
N ARG A 216 2.13 -10.17 -2.74
CA ARG A 216 1.99 -8.80 -2.19
C ARG A 216 2.52 -8.63 -0.76
N LYS A 217 2.49 -9.67 0.08
CA LYS A 217 3.02 -9.60 1.47
C LYS A 217 4.55 -9.66 1.55
N ASN A 218 5.22 -10.09 0.48
CA ASN A 218 6.67 -10.27 0.41
C ASN A 218 7.39 -9.21 -0.43
N SER A 219 6.66 -8.24 -0.99
CA SER A 219 7.18 -7.11 -1.79
C SER A 219 7.08 -5.81 -0.99
#